data_AF-C4IJK0-F1
#
_entry.id   AF-C4IJK0-F1
#
_cell.length_a   1.000
_cell.length_b   1.000
_cell.length_c   1.000
_cell.angle_alpha   90.00
_cell.angle_beta   90.00
_cell.angle_gamma   90.00
#
_symmetry.space_group_name_H-M   'P 1'
#
loop_
_entity.id
_entity.type
_entity.pdbx_description
1 polymer ?
#
loop_
_entity_poly.entity_id
_entity_poly.type
_entity_poly.pdbx_seq_one_letter_code
_entity_poly.pdbx_strand_id
1 'polypeptide(L)'
;MTKIIFVLLLLSIIGILINVFVKKERDPKERRENIKFYALLSIVLFFFMGVVDSCSGKDIDSKSNDLSNVENYYENGIVDKDIETEEVDEYRIPRENIIGKSNKSITDIDGAFLFDESVRNDVTGNLRLTKIADNNLIQEYALDYYQQKFKNDNEIHGIINFNLNTTTSISIFGDHLDVVIHEYIDKEEHDAKKLFSGMVLKEYWIYKDNGDIEEIR
;
A
#
# COMPACT_ATOMS: atom_id res chain seq x y z
N MET A 1 -10.96 -44.94 21.27
CA MET A 1 -11.70 -44.85 19.99
C MET A 1 -11.51 -43.50 19.29
N THR A 2 -11.66 -42.37 19.99
CA THR A 2 -11.50 -41.00 19.46
C THR A 2 -10.12 -40.69 18.85
N LYS A 3 -9.02 -41.16 19.44
CA LYS A 3 -7.66 -40.93 18.91
C LYS A 3 -7.39 -41.62 17.56
N ILE A 4 -7.96 -42.81 17.33
CA ILE A 4 -7.81 -43.56 16.08
C ILE A 4 -8.59 -42.89 14.95
N ILE A 5 -9.79 -42.38 15.27
CA ILE A 5 -10.63 -41.64 14.32
C ILE A 5 -9.91 -40.35 13.88
N PHE A 6 -9.26 -39.63 14.81
CA PHE A 6 -8.52 -38.41 14.50
C PHE A 6 -7.31 -38.66 13.59
N VAL A 7 -6.57 -39.74 13.80
CA VAL A 7 -5.42 -40.12 12.96
C VAL A 7 -5.86 -40.49 11.54
N LEU A 8 -6.99 -41.20 11.38
CA LEU A 8 -7.54 -41.53 10.07
C LEU A 8 -8.03 -40.28 9.31
N LEU A 9 -8.59 -39.30 10.03
CA LEU A 9 -9.03 -38.02 9.46
C LEU A 9 -7.82 -37.17 9.00
N LEU A 10 -6.73 -37.18 9.76
CA LEU A 10 -5.50 -36.47 9.40
C LEU A 10 -4.85 -37.05 8.14
N LEU A 11 -4.81 -38.38 8.02
CA LEU A 11 -4.25 -39.07 6.85
C LEU A 11 -5.08 -38.81 5.58
N SER A 12 -6.40 -38.70 5.70
CA SER A 12 -7.29 -38.29 4.60
C SER A 12 -6.97 -36.88 4.08
N ILE A 13 -6.76 -35.92 4.98
CA ILE A 13 -6.46 -34.52 4.62
C ILE A 13 -5.09 -34.42 3.95
N ILE A 14 -4.08 -35.14 4.46
CA ILE A 14 -2.73 -35.18 3.90
C ILE A 14 -2.75 -35.75 2.47
N GLY A 15 -3.52 -36.81 2.22
CA GLY A 15 -3.68 -37.38 0.88
C GLY A 15 -4.30 -36.42 -0.13
N ILE A 16 -5.28 -35.62 0.30
CA ILE A 16 -5.92 -34.58 -0.53
C ILE A 16 -4.92 -33.47 -0.86
N LEU A 17 -4.15 -32.99 0.13
CA LEU A 17 -3.12 -31.97 -0.06
C LEU A 17 -2.01 -32.44 -1.03
N ILE A 18 -1.56 -33.68 -0.92
CA ILE A 18 -0.59 -34.28 -1.85
C ILE A 18 -1.18 -34.34 -3.27
N ASN A 19 -2.44 -34.73 -3.45
CA ASN A 19 -3.07 -34.79 -4.77
C ASN A 19 -3.24 -33.40 -5.42
N VAL A 20 -3.52 -32.36 -4.60
CA VAL A 20 -3.55 -30.96 -5.05
C VAL A 20 -2.16 -30.45 -5.44
N PHE A 21 -1.12 -30.84 -4.70
CA PHE A 21 0.25 -30.34 -4.92
C PHE A 21 1.01 -31.09 -6.04
N VAL A 22 0.78 -32.40 -6.18
CA VAL A 22 1.50 -33.24 -7.16
C VAL A 22 0.99 -33.03 -8.59
N LYS A 23 -0.27 -32.61 -8.79
CA LYS A 23 -0.84 -32.48 -10.15
C LYS A 23 -0.77 -31.04 -10.66
N LYS A 24 0.45 -30.58 -10.91
CA LYS A 24 0.82 -29.26 -11.47
C LYS A 24 0.47 -29.09 -12.97
N GLU A 25 -0.07 -30.11 -13.64
CA GLU A 25 -0.39 -30.11 -15.07
C GLU A 25 -1.85 -30.48 -15.36
N ARG A 26 -2.82 -29.74 -14.82
CA ARG A 26 -4.21 -29.81 -15.30
C ARG A 26 -4.69 -28.44 -15.79
N ASP A 27 -5.52 -28.48 -16.82
CA ASP A 27 -6.14 -27.32 -17.49
C ASP A 27 -6.62 -26.28 -16.45
N PRO A 28 -6.29 -24.99 -16.61
CA PRO A 28 -6.68 -23.93 -15.68
C PRO A 28 -8.18 -23.86 -15.38
N LYS A 29 -9.05 -24.33 -16.29
CA LYS A 29 -10.51 -24.42 -16.06
C LYS A 29 -10.87 -25.51 -15.04
N GLU A 30 -10.25 -26.69 -15.13
CA GLU A 30 -10.49 -27.80 -14.20
C GLU A 30 -9.94 -27.50 -12.79
N ARG A 31 -8.81 -26.77 -12.72
CA ARG A 31 -8.23 -26.30 -11.45
C ARG A 31 -9.17 -25.37 -10.69
N ARG A 32 -9.85 -24.45 -11.38
CA ARG A 32 -10.78 -23.48 -10.77
C ARG A 32 -11.99 -24.17 -10.14
N GLU A 33 -12.54 -25.19 -10.80
CA GLU A 33 -13.68 -25.96 -10.28
C GLU A 33 -13.26 -26.83 -9.08
N ASN A 34 -12.08 -27.43 -9.12
CA ASN A 34 -11.56 -28.20 -7.99
C ASN A 34 -11.29 -27.31 -6.76
N ILE A 35 -10.75 -26.10 -6.94
CA ILE A 35 -10.52 -25.16 -5.82
C ILE A 35 -11.84 -24.76 -5.16
N LYS A 36 -12.89 -24.47 -5.95
CA LYS A 36 -14.22 -24.16 -5.42
C LYS A 36 -14.80 -25.33 -4.62
N PHE A 37 -14.63 -26.55 -5.11
CA PHE A 37 -15.09 -27.77 -4.43
C PHE A 37 -14.40 -27.96 -3.07
N TYR A 38 -13.08 -27.76 -2.99
CA TYR A 38 -12.33 -27.87 -1.73
C TYR A 38 -12.65 -26.75 -0.73
N ALA A 39 -12.89 -25.53 -1.21
CA ALA A 39 -13.35 -24.43 -0.36
C ALA A 39 -14.73 -24.71 0.25
N LEU A 40 -15.62 -25.38 -0.50
CA LEU A 40 -16.94 -25.76 0.00
C LEU A 40 -16.86 -26.92 1.01
N LEU A 41 -15.95 -27.87 0.79
CA LEU A 41 -15.70 -28.99 1.70
C LEU A 41 -15.09 -28.56 3.04
N SER A 42 -14.21 -27.55 3.06
CA SER A 42 -13.60 -27.05 4.30
C SER A 42 -14.60 -26.33 5.20
N ILE A 43 -15.54 -25.57 4.60
CA ILE A 43 -16.63 -24.92 5.33
C ILE A 43 -17.48 -25.96 6.07
N VAL A 44 -17.83 -27.08 5.41
CA VAL A 44 -18.60 -28.17 6.02
C VAL A 44 -17.85 -28.81 7.20
N LEU A 45 -16.53 -28.98 7.10
CA LEU A 45 -15.70 -29.52 8.20
C LEU A 45 -15.62 -28.59 9.41
N PHE A 46 -15.67 -27.25 9.21
CA PHE A 46 -15.71 -26.28 10.30
C PHE A 46 -17.02 -26.35 11.11
N PHE A 47 -18.15 -26.73 10.50
CA PHE A 47 -19.41 -26.91 11.21
C PHE A 47 -19.43 -28.15 12.13
N PHE A 48 -18.60 -29.18 11.86
CA PHE A 48 -18.51 -30.36 12.72
C PHE A 48 -17.61 -30.18 13.96
N MET A 49 -16.79 -29.12 14.02
CA MET A 49 -15.91 -28.83 15.16
C MET A 49 -16.56 -27.89 16.21
N GLY A 50 -17.73 -27.30 15.90
CA GLY A 50 -18.40 -26.30 16.72
C GLY A 50 -19.33 -26.81 17.82
N VAL A 51 -19.27 -28.09 18.20
CA VAL A 51 -20.09 -28.62 19.31
C VAL A 51 -19.20 -29.25 20.38
N VAL A 52 -18.60 -28.39 21.19
CA VAL A 52 -18.29 -28.68 22.60
C VAL A 52 -18.35 -27.37 23.38
N ASP A 53 -19.26 -27.34 24.36
CA ASP A 53 -19.70 -26.21 25.17
C ASP A 53 -18.59 -25.46 25.92
N SER A 54 -18.76 -24.14 26.07
CA SER A 54 -19.04 -23.58 27.41
C SER A 54 -19.68 -22.20 27.31
N CYS A 55 -21.00 -22.15 27.54
CA CYS A 55 -21.74 -20.94 27.84
C CYS A 55 -21.34 -20.36 29.21
N SER A 56 -21.16 -19.05 29.28
CA SER A 56 -21.51 -18.26 30.47
C SER A 56 -21.87 -16.86 30.01
N GLY A 57 -23.18 -16.60 29.92
CA GLY A 57 -23.72 -15.28 29.64
C GLY A 57 -23.56 -14.32 30.80
N LYS A 58 -23.62 -13.03 30.46
CA LYS A 58 -24.27 -11.96 31.22
C LYS A 58 -24.49 -10.80 30.26
N ASP A 59 -25.75 -10.58 29.91
CA ASP A 59 -26.24 -9.40 29.22
C ASP A 59 -26.07 -8.15 30.12
N ILE A 60 -25.99 -6.96 29.50
CA ILE A 60 -26.90 -5.82 29.71
C ILE A 60 -26.46 -4.61 28.84
N ASP A 61 -27.37 -4.28 27.93
CA ASP A 61 -27.80 -3.02 27.34
C ASP A 61 -26.89 -1.90 26.83
N SER A 62 -27.30 -1.47 25.63
CA SER A 62 -27.05 -0.22 24.93
C SER A 62 -27.53 1.02 25.71
N LYS A 63 -26.79 2.14 25.58
CA LYS A 63 -27.29 3.33 24.86
C LYS A 63 -26.23 4.41 24.69
N SER A 64 -26.23 4.93 23.47
CA SER A 64 -25.66 6.20 23.03
C SER A 64 -26.09 7.37 23.92
N ASN A 65 -25.18 8.33 24.15
CA ASN A 65 -25.52 9.72 24.35
C ASN A 65 -24.43 10.60 23.72
N ASP A 66 -24.86 11.26 22.65
CA ASP A 66 -24.37 12.52 22.12
C ASP A 66 -24.36 13.59 23.23
N LEU A 67 -23.30 14.40 23.32
CA LEU A 67 -23.37 15.76 23.86
C LEU A 67 -22.15 16.57 23.41
N SER A 68 -22.40 17.35 22.38
CA SER A 68 -21.71 18.58 22.01
C SER A 68 -21.81 19.66 23.10
N ASN A 69 -20.95 20.67 22.96
CA ASN A 69 -20.96 22.02 23.57
C ASN A 69 -20.18 22.23 24.88
N VAL A 70 -19.03 22.88 24.76
CA VAL A 70 -18.66 23.99 25.64
C VAL A 70 -18.26 25.18 24.76
N GLU A 71 -18.95 26.29 25.00
CA GLU A 71 -18.94 27.54 24.23
C GLU A 71 -17.70 28.42 24.45
N ASN A 72 -17.48 29.21 23.38
CA ASN A 72 -16.83 30.51 23.24
C ASN A 72 -16.82 31.48 24.44
N TYR A 73 -15.72 32.23 24.56
CA TYR A 73 -15.60 33.64 25.02
C TYR A 73 -14.15 34.09 24.66
N TYR A 74 -13.80 35.19 23.97
CA TYR A 74 -14.43 36.48 23.67
C TYR A 74 -14.05 36.94 22.25
N GLU A 75 -15.03 37.52 21.54
CA GLU A 75 -14.82 38.47 20.45
C GLU A 75 -14.95 39.89 21.02
N ASN A 76 -14.03 40.79 20.68
CA ASN A 76 -14.25 42.24 20.66
C ASN A 76 -13.06 42.96 20.00
N GLY A 77 -13.34 43.67 18.91
CA GLY A 77 -12.75 45.00 18.66
C GLY A 77 -11.68 45.11 17.58
N ILE A 78 -12.12 45.56 16.40
CA ILE A 78 -11.35 45.98 15.22
C ILE A 78 -10.47 47.22 15.53
N VAL A 79 -9.20 47.22 15.09
CA VAL A 79 -8.50 48.38 14.48
C VAL A 79 -7.41 47.86 13.54
N ASP A 80 -7.54 48.14 12.24
CA ASP A 80 -6.47 48.01 11.24
C ASP A 80 -5.27 48.89 11.59
N LYS A 81 -4.09 48.29 11.61
CA LYS A 81 -2.82 49.00 11.38
C LYS A 81 -1.76 48.00 10.95
N ASP A 82 -1.41 48.07 9.67
CA ASP A 82 -0.15 47.69 9.03
C ASP A 82 0.88 47.04 9.97
N ILE A 83 0.99 45.71 9.90
CA ILE A 83 2.12 44.95 10.45
C ILE A 83 2.71 44.18 9.27
N GLU A 84 3.94 44.56 8.92
CA GLU A 84 4.80 43.85 7.99
C GLU A 84 4.79 42.35 8.31
N THR A 85 4.53 41.55 7.29
CA THR A 85 4.61 40.09 7.35
C THR A 85 6.04 39.71 7.71
N GLU A 86 6.33 39.53 8.99
CA GLU A 86 7.52 38.80 9.42
C GLU A 86 7.40 37.40 8.84
N GLU A 87 8.35 37.03 7.97
CA GLU A 87 8.52 35.66 7.52
C GLU A 87 8.64 34.78 8.77
N VAL A 88 7.62 33.96 9.00
CA VAL A 88 7.70 32.90 10.01
C VAL A 88 8.79 31.97 9.51
N ASP A 89 9.98 32.08 10.09
CA ASP A 89 11.07 31.13 9.92
C ASP A 89 10.53 29.75 10.31
N GLU A 90 10.13 28.99 9.29
CA GLU A 90 9.73 27.60 9.39
C GLU A 90 10.84 26.86 10.16
N TYR A 91 10.49 26.23 11.27
CA TYR A 91 11.42 25.43 12.05
C TYR A 91 11.90 24.26 11.18
N ARG A 92 13.02 24.46 10.48
CA ARG A 92 13.64 23.42 9.66
C ARG A 92 14.49 22.54 10.55
N ILE A 93 14.17 21.24 10.56
CA ILE A 93 15.05 20.24 11.13
C ILE A 93 16.30 20.21 10.25
N PRO A 94 17.49 20.57 10.76
CA PRO A 94 18.70 20.51 9.96
C PRO A 94 19.01 19.05 9.62
N ARG A 95 19.15 18.77 8.32
CA ARG A 95 19.47 17.44 7.78
C ARG A 95 20.83 17.50 7.09
N GLU A 96 21.62 16.46 7.28
CA GLU A 96 22.91 16.31 6.59
C GLU A 96 22.68 15.61 5.23
N ASN A 97 23.53 15.88 4.23
CA ASN A 97 23.51 15.21 2.91
C ASN A 97 22.28 15.45 2.01
N ILE A 98 21.64 16.63 2.09
CA ILE A 98 20.59 17.01 1.16
C ILE A 98 21.18 17.33 -0.22
N ILE A 99 20.69 16.63 -1.25
CA ILE A 99 21.16 16.75 -2.65
C ILE A 99 20.22 17.59 -3.52
N GLY A 100 19.02 17.92 -3.05
CA GLY A 100 18.03 18.66 -3.82
C GLY A 100 16.69 18.81 -3.11
N LYS A 101 15.66 19.24 -3.86
CA LYS A 101 14.28 19.35 -3.39
C LYS A 101 13.30 18.74 -4.39
N SER A 102 12.29 18.05 -3.87
CA SER A 102 11.13 17.55 -4.60
C SER A 102 10.06 18.64 -4.66
N ASN A 103 10.29 19.67 -5.46
CA ASN A 103 9.42 20.85 -5.57
C ASN A 103 8.82 21.03 -6.97
N LYS A 104 8.97 20.06 -7.86
CA LYS A 104 8.39 20.11 -9.21
C LYS A 104 6.98 19.52 -9.20
N SER A 105 6.14 20.01 -10.12
CA SER A 105 4.74 19.60 -10.22
C SER A 105 4.58 18.47 -11.23
N ILE A 106 3.84 17.42 -10.88
CA ILE A 106 3.51 16.33 -11.81
C ILE A 106 2.64 16.80 -12.97
N THR A 107 2.07 18.02 -12.91
CA THR A 107 1.40 18.64 -14.06
C THR A 107 2.37 19.07 -15.16
N ASP A 108 3.66 19.21 -14.85
CA ASP A 108 4.68 19.66 -15.81
C ASP A 108 5.14 18.51 -16.73
N ILE A 109 4.82 17.26 -16.34
CA ILE A 109 5.14 16.02 -17.06
C ILE A 109 3.87 15.49 -17.73
N ASP A 110 3.36 16.26 -18.69
CA ASP A 110 2.08 16.07 -19.38
C ASP A 110 2.09 14.91 -20.42
N GLY A 111 3.21 14.19 -20.52
CA GLY A 111 3.41 13.10 -21.48
C GLY A 111 2.91 11.74 -20.99
N ALA A 112 1.59 11.54 -20.93
CA ALA A 112 0.92 10.25 -20.73
C ALA A 112 1.05 9.62 -19.32
N PHE A 113 0.71 10.37 -18.27
CA PHE A 113 0.41 9.80 -16.94
C PHE A 113 -0.81 8.86 -17.00
N LEU A 114 -0.57 7.57 -17.23
CA LEU A 114 -1.60 6.55 -17.14
C LEU A 114 -1.60 5.95 -15.75
N PHE A 115 -2.54 6.41 -14.92
CA PHE A 115 -2.72 5.94 -13.55
C PHE A 115 -3.72 4.78 -13.50
N ASP A 116 -3.27 3.66 -12.95
CA ASP A 116 -4.06 2.47 -12.68
C ASP A 116 -4.22 2.30 -11.16
N GLU A 117 -5.48 2.26 -10.70
CA GLU A 117 -5.82 2.08 -9.28
C GLU A 117 -5.54 0.67 -8.76
N SER A 118 -5.23 -0.28 -9.64
CA SER A 118 -4.96 -1.66 -9.25
C SER A 118 -3.93 -2.30 -10.18
N VAL A 119 -3.16 -3.22 -9.62
CA VAL A 119 -2.21 -4.04 -10.37
C VAL A 119 -2.68 -5.48 -10.36
N ARG A 120 -2.62 -6.15 -11.51
CA ARG A 120 -3.01 -7.56 -11.61
C ARG A 120 -2.14 -8.41 -10.69
N ASN A 121 -2.78 -9.38 -10.02
CA ASN A 121 -2.16 -10.28 -9.03
C ASN A 121 -1.65 -9.59 -7.74
N ASP A 122 -2.00 -8.34 -7.48
CA ASP A 122 -1.80 -7.73 -6.17
C ASP A 122 -2.71 -8.41 -5.14
N VAL A 123 -2.11 -9.03 -4.12
CA VAL A 123 -2.83 -9.70 -3.03
C VAL A 123 -3.13 -8.74 -1.88
N THR A 124 -2.40 -7.62 -1.81
CA THR A 124 -2.54 -6.61 -0.74
C THR A 124 -3.68 -5.64 -1.01
N GLY A 125 -3.95 -5.33 -2.28
CA GLY A 125 -4.90 -4.29 -2.70
C GLY A 125 -4.35 -2.87 -2.58
N ASN A 126 -3.09 -2.72 -2.20
CA ASN A 126 -2.44 -1.43 -1.90
C ASN A 126 -1.54 -0.94 -3.04
N LEU A 127 -1.32 -1.75 -4.09
CA LEU A 127 -0.48 -1.35 -5.21
C LEU A 127 -1.25 -0.43 -6.17
N ARG A 128 -0.60 0.68 -6.50
CA ARG A 128 -1.02 1.61 -7.55
C ARG A 128 0.08 1.68 -8.60
N LEU A 129 -0.29 1.97 -9.83
CA LEU A 129 0.66 2.01 -10.92
C LEU A 129 0.47 3.26 -11.76
N THR A 130 1.57 3.87 -12.15
CA THR A 130 1.63 4.95 -13.11
C THR A 130 2.60 4.57 -14.20
N LYS A 131 2.22 4.82 -15.45
CA LYS A 131 3.12 4.68 -16.60
C LYS A 131 3.38 6.06 -17.17
N ILE A 132 4.62 6.34 -17.54
CA ILE A 132 5.08 7.58 -18.17
C ILE A 132 6.15 7.29 -19.22
N ALA A 133 6.41 8.27 -20.08
CA ALA A 133 7.55 8.27 -20.99
C ALA A 133 8.19 9.67 -20.94
N ASP A 134 9.11 9.86 -19.98
CA ASP A 134 9.65 11.18 -19.65
C ASP A 134 11.16 11.12 -19.33
N ASN A 135 11.91 12.20 -19.50
CA ASN A 135 13.36 12.24 -19.23
C ASN A 135 13.71 12.92 -17.89
N ASN A 136 12.72 13.46 -17.18
CA ASN A 136 12.90 14.14 -15.91
C ASN A 136 13.17 13.14 -14.78
N LEU A 137 13.85 13.64 -13.75
CA LEU A 137 14.18 12.89 -12.55
C LEU A 137 12.98 12.82 -11.62
N ILE A 138 12.40 11.65 -11.46
CA ILE A 138 11.12 11.47 -10.76
C ILE A 138 11.18 11.86 -9.27
N GLN A 139 12.36 11.76 -8.64
CA GLN A 139 12.55 12.18 -7.25
C GLN A 139 12.29 13.68 -7.04
N GLU A 140 12.38 14.51 -8.09
CA GLU A 140 12.08 15.94 -7.99
C GLU A 140 10.56 16.24 -7.96
N TYR A 141 9.74 15.23 -8.26
CA TYR A 141 8.28 15.32 -8.38
C TYR A 141 7.52 14.48 -7.34
N ALA A 142 8.22 13.63 -6.59
CA ALA A 142 7.61 12.60 -5.75
C ALA A 142 6.74 13.15 -4.61
N LEU A 143 7.08 14.32 -4.04
CA LEU A 143 6.25 14.97 -3.02
C LEU A 143 4.89 15.42 -3.58
N ASP A 144 4.88 16.09 -4.72
CA ASP A 144 3.65 16.52 -5.38
C ASP A 144 2.85 15.32 -5.91
N TYR A 145 3.54 14.30 -6.43
CA TYR A 145 2.93 13.01 -6.78
C TYR A 145 2.21 12.39 -5.59
N TYR A 146 2.86 12.34 -4.42
CA TYR A 146 2.28 11.82 -3.19
C TYR A 146 0.99 12.57 -2.84
N GLN A 147 1.06 13.90 -2.79
CA GLN A 147 -0.07 14.76 -2.43
C GLN A 147 -1.27 14.59 -3.38
N GLN A 148 -1.01 14.33 -4.66
CA GLN A 148 -2.07 14.23 -5.67
C GLN A 148 -2.62 12.81 -5.89
N LYS A 149 -1.81 11.76 -5.64
CA LYS A 149 -2.16 10.39 -6.06
C LYS A 149 -2.38 9.41 -4.91
N PHE A 150 -1.75 9.61 -3.75
CA PHE A 150 -1.97 8.72 -2.62
C PHE A 150 -3.31 9.01 -1.98
N LYS A 151 -4.04 7.94 -1.68
CA LYS A 151 -5.29 7.99 -0.91
C LYS A 151 -5.08 7.51 0.52
N ASN A 152 -4.08 6.66 0.76
CA ASN A 152 -3.76 6.13 2.08
C ASN A 152 -2.25 5.88 2.23
N ASP A 153 -1.78 5.95 3.48
CA ASP A 153 -0.35 5.78 3.78
C ASP A 153 0.18 4.35 3.62
N ASN A 154 -0.71 3.37 3.50
CA ASN A 154 -0.35 1.97 3.26
C ASN A 154 -0.21 1.61 1.76
N GLU A 155 -0.45 2.57 0.86
CA GLU A 155 -0.31 2.39 -0.58
C GLU A 155 1.16 2.35 -0.97
N ILE A 156 1.46 1.57 -2.01
CA ILE A 156 2.77 1.55 -2.66
C ILE A 156 2.53 1.90 -4.12
N HIS A 157 3.15 2.96 -4.59
CA HIS A 157 2.97 3.46 -5.94
C HIS A 157 4.18 3.09 -6.80
N GLY A 158 3.94 2.34 -7.86
CA GLY A 158 4.92 2.11 -8.91
C GLY A 158 4.81 3.16 -10.01
N ILE A 159 5.93 3.76 -10.42
CA ILE A 159 6.01 4.64 -11.58
C ILE A 159 6.98 4.02 -12.59
N ILE A 160 6.42 3.53 -13.68
CA ILE A 160 7.20 2.96 -14.79
C ILE A 160 7.49 4.07 -15.79
N ASN A 161 8.78 4.31 -16.01
CA ASN A 161 9.25 5.26 -17.00
C ASN A 161 9.90 4.52 -18.18
N PHE A 162 9.17 4.43 -19.28
CA PHE A 162 9.62 3.71 -20.48
C PHE A 162 10.77 4.41 -21.23
N ASN A 163 10.98 5.73 -21.04
CA ASN A 163 12.10 6.43 -21.67
C ASN A 163 13.40 6.16 -20.93
N LEU A 164 13.37 6.19 -19.60
CA LEU A 164 14.54 5.93 -18.76
C LEU A 164 14.79 4.44 -18.51
N ASN A 165 13.87 3.55 -18.91
CA ASN A 165 13.90 2.12 -18.58
C ASN A 165 14.05 1.88 -17.07
N THR A 166 13.23 2.59 -16.28
CA THR A 166 13.22 2.46 -14.82
C THR A 166 11.83 2.25 -14.26
N THR A 167 11.78 1.64 -13.08
CA THR A 167 10.57 1.49 -12.27
C THR A 167 10.84 2.04 -10.88
N THR A 168 10.11 3.09 -10.50
CA THR A 168 10.25 3.74 -9.20
C THR A 168 9.16 3.26 -8.26
N SER A 169 9.53 2.79 -7.08
CA SER A 169 8.62 2.55 -5.97
C SER A 169 8.59 3.79 -5.09
N ILE A 170 7.39 4.28 -4.76
CA ILE A 170 7.17 5.32 -3.76
C ILE A 170 6.31 4.70 -2.65
N SER A 171 6.79 4.77 -1.42
CA SER A 171 6.04 4.36 -0.23
C SER A 171 6.29 5.33 0.92
N ILE A 172 5.48 5.29 1.96
CA ILE A 172 5.65 6.18 3.12
C ILE A 172 6.42 5.47 4.22
N PHE A 173 7.44 6.13 4.74
CA PHE A 173 8.18 5.68 5.91
C PHE A 173 8.30 6.82 6.93
N GLY A 174 7.37 6.84 7.89
CA GLY A 174 7.34 7.86 8.93
C GLY A 174 7.12 9.27 8.38
N ASP A 175 8.14 10.12 8.47
CA ASP A 175 8.12 11.54 8.09
C ASP A 175 8.57 11.80 6.63
N HIS A 176 9.04 10.78 5.93
CA HIS A 176 9.48 10.88 4.53
C HIS A 176 8.79 9.86 3.62
N LEU A 177 8.93 10.09 2.33
CA LEU A 177 8.67 9.11 1.28
C LEU A 177 9.96 8.34 1.04
N ASP A 178 9.86 7.02 1.03
CA ASP A 178 10.92 6.14 0.55
C ASP A 178 10.73 5.95 -0.96
N VAL A 179 11.71 6.43 -1.74
CA VAL A 179 11.68 6.45 -3.20
C VAL A 179 12.83 5.60 -3.74
N VAL A 180 12.49 4.42 -4.27
CA VAL A 180 13.47 3.44 -4.75
C VAL A 180 13.35 3.28 -6.26
N ILE A 181 14.41 3.61 -6.98
CA ILE A 181 14.49 3.48 -8.44
C ILE A 181 15.11 2.13 -8.79
N HIS A 182 14.40 1.34 -9.58
CA HIS A 182 14.83 0.04 -10.08
C HIS A 182 15.07 0.11 -11.60
N GLU A 183 15.90 -0.79 -12.11
CA GLU A 183 15.90 -1.15 -13.53
C GLU A 183 14.51 -1.69 -13.90
N TYR A 184 13.96 -1.23 -15.04
CA TYR A 184 12.69 -1.75 -15.54
C TYR A 184 12.86 -3.18 -16.06
N ILE A 185 11.90 -4.06 -15.71
CA ILE A 185 11.82 -5.43 -16.21
C ILE A 185 10.66 -5.55 -17.20
N ASP A 186 10.92 -6.14 -18.39
CA ASP A 186 9.91 -6.31 -19.44
C ASP A 186 8.60 -6.89 -18.89
N LYS A 187 7.52 -6.13 -19.08
CA LYS A 187 6.13 -6.47 -18.74
C LYS A 187 5.85 -6.56 -17.23
N GLU A 188 6.65 -5.91 -16.38
CA GLU A 188 6.38 -5.88 -14.95
C GLU A 188 5.13 -5.07 -14.57
N GLU A 189 4.74 -4.08 -15.40
CA GLU A 189 3.50 -3.29 -15.27
C GLU A 189 2.23 -4.16 -15.24
N HIS A 190 2.34 -5.40 -15.70
CA HIS A 190 1.22 -6.31 -15.83
C HIS A 190 1.12 -7.32 -14.67
N ASP A 191 2.04 -7.35 -13.71
CA ASP A 191 2.00 -8.34 -12.62
C ASP A 191 2.67 -7.81 -11.37
N ALA A 192 1.89 -7.67 -10.29
CA ALA A 192 2.39 -7.25 -8.98
C ALA A 192 3.54 -8.12 -8.45
N LYS A 193 3.64 -9.39 -8.87
CA LYS A 193 4.74 -10.28 -8.48
C LYS A 193 6.05 -9.99 -9.20
N LYS A 194 5.99 -9.25 -10.30
CA LYS A 194 7.16 -8.83 -11.08
C LYS A 194 7.54 -7.39 -10.82
N LEU A 195 6.57 -6.55 -10.44
CA LEU A 195 6.80 -5.14 -10.16
C LEU A 195 7.91 -4.98 -9.11
N PHE A 196 8.90 -4.12 -9.42
CA PHE A 196 10.07 -3.84 -8.59
C PHE A 196 11.08 -5.01 -8.47
N SER A 197 11.01 -6.00 -9.37
CA SER A 197 11.96 -7.13 -9.35
C SER A 197 13.33 -6.83 -9.99
N GLY A 198 13.47 -5.67 -10.63
CA GLY A 198 14.73 -5.20 -11.19
C GLY A 198 15.77 -4.82 -10.14
N MET A 199 17.01 -4.59 -10.58
CA MET A 199 18.08 -4.14 -9.69
C MET A 199 17.79 -2.74 -9.17
N VAL A 200 17.97 -2.53 -7.86
CA VAL A 200 17.93 -1.18 -7.27
C VAL A 200 19.10 -0.37 -7.81
N LEU A 201 18.79 0.76 -8.44
CA LEU A 201 19.75 1.71 -9.00
C LEU A 201 20.05 2.84 -8.01
N LYS A 202 18.99 3.37 -7.37
CA LYS A 202 19.06 4.48 -6.42
C LYS A 202 17.94 4.40 -5.38
N GLU A 203 18.20 4.97 -4.21
CA GLU A 203 17.22 5.15 -3.14
C GLU A 203 17.33 6.55 -2.53
N TYR A 204 16.18 7.19 -2.38
CA TYR A 204 16.06 8.53 -1.83
C TYR A 204 15.04 8.58 -0.71
N TRP A 205 15.35 9.37 0.30
CA TRP A 205 14.35 9.86 1.25
C TRP A 205 13.91 11.25 0.85
N ILE A 206 12.59 11.44 0.74
CA ILE A 206 11.98 12.73 0.42
C ILE A 206 11.12 13.16 1.58
N TYR A 207 11.58 14.16 2.30
CA TYR A 207 10.91 14.59 3.52
C TYR A 207 9.62 15.35 3.22
N LYS A 208 8.53 14.97 3.89
CA LYS A 208 7.18 15.47 3.57
C LYS A 208 6.95 16.92 4.01
N ASP A 209 7.73 17.40 4.96
CA ASP A 209 7.62 18.76 5.50
C ASP A 209 8.08 19.83 4.51
N ASN A 210 9.19 19.58 3.80
CA ASN A 210 9.85 20.61 2.99
C ASN A 210 10.37 20.13 1.62
N GLY A 211 10.16 18.85 1.31
CA GLY A 211 10.57 18.20 0.07
C GLY A 211 12.08 17.99 -0.07
N ASP A 212 12.90 18.14 0.98
CA ASP A 212 14.33 17.87 0.88
C ASP A 212 14.57 16.42 0.42
N ILE A 213 15.53 16.25 -0.49
CA ILE A 213 15.94 14.95 -1.03
C ILE A 213 17.28 14.56 -0.43
N GLU A 214 17.31 13.43 0.25
CA GLU A 214 18.52 12.77 0.74
C GLU A 214 18.77 11.50 -0.07
N GLU A 215 20.00 11.30 -0.56
CA GLU A 215 20.38 10.06 -1.26
C GLU A 215 20.93 9.05 -0.26
N ILE A 216 20.36 7.85 -0.27
CA ILE A 216 20.71 6.76 0.65
C ILE A 216 21.71 5.80 0.02
N ARG A 217 21.57 5.52 -1.29
CA ARG A 217 22.50 4.71 -2.11
C ARG A 217 22.29 4.95 -3.60
#